data_AF-A0A353N070-F1
#
_entry.id   AF-A0A353N070-F1
#
_cell.length_a   1.000
_cell.length_b   1.000
_cell.length_c   1.000
_cell.angle_alpha   90.00
_cell.angle_beta   90.00
_cell.angle_gamma   90.00
#
_symmetry.space_group_name_H-M   'P 1'
#
loop_
_entity.id
_entity.type
_entity.pdbx_description
1 polymer ?
#
loop_
_entity_poly.entity_id
_entity_poly.type
_entity_poly.pdbx_seq_one_letter_code
_entity_poly.pdbx_strand_id
1 'polypeptide(L)'
;MKRRVLFLVAVLVVVGVFWGALSRIHPFGDIGRAPMDDYYLENAQQERSVNNVVTSIVFDYRGFDTLGEAAVLFTAVCSVLALFRKGSEGK
;
A
#
# COMPACT_ATOMS: atom_id res chain seq x y z
N MET A 1 -4.08 16.52 31.55
CA MET A 1 -3.67 15.15 31.99
C MET A 1 -4.35 14.05 31.17
N LYS A 2 -5.68 14.03 31.03
CA LYS A 2 -6.42 13.01 30.22
C LYS A 2 -5.91 12.83 28.78
N ARG A 3 -5.60 13.91 28.04
CA ARG A 3 -5.03 13.84 26.67
C ARG A 3 -3.64 13.18 26.62
N ARG A 4 -2.80 13.43 27.63
CA ARG A 4 -1.46 12.82 27.73
C ARG A 4 -1.56 11.34 28.06
N VAL A 5 -2.48 10.97 28.96
CA VAL A 5 -2.76 9.56 29.28
C VAL A 5 -3.32 8.83 28.05
N LEU A 6 -4.28 9.41 27.34
CA LEU A 6 -4.83 8.83 26.11
C LEU A 6 -3.75 8.64 25.03
N PHE A 7 -2.88 9.64 24.86
CA PHE A 7 -1.75 9.53 23.93
C PHE A 7 -0.78 8.41 24.32
N LEU A 8 -0.41 8.32 25.60
CA LEU A 8 0.47 7.25 26.09
C LEU A 8 -0.14 5.87 25.91
N VAL A 9 -1.44 5.73 26.19
CA VAL A 9 -2.17 4.48 25.95
C VAL A 9 -2.17 4.12 24.46
N ALA A 10 -2.43 5.08 23.57
CA ALA A 10 -2.39 4.84 22.13
C ALA A 10 -1.00 4.39 21.65
N VAL A 11 0.06 5.05 22.13
CA VAL A 11 1.44 4.66 21.82
C VAL A 11 1.73 3.25 22.31
N LEU A 12 1.35 2.91 23.54
CA LEU A 12 1.56 1.57 24.08
C LEU A 12 0.82 0.50 23.28
N VAL A 13 -0.41 0.79 22.82
CA VAL A 13 -1.17 -0.13 21.96
C VAL A 13 -0.44 -0.33 20.63
N VAL A 14 -0.01 0.75 19.96
CA VAL A 14 0.73 0.66 18.70
C VAL A 14 2.02 -0.14 18.90
N VAL A 15 2.83 0.21 19.90
CA VAL A 15 4.09 -0.50 20.20
C VAL A 15 3.83 -1.98 20.51
N GLY A 16 2.81 -2.29 21.31
CA GLY A 16 2.44 -3.67 21.63
C GLY A 16 2.03 -4.48 20.40
N VAL A 17 1.25 -3.90 19.50
CA VAL A 17 0.85 -4.53 18.23
C VAL A 17 2.06 -4.77 17.34
N PHE A 18 2.93 -3.77 17.17
CA PHE A 18 4.15 -3.90 16.37
C PHE A 18 5.11 -4.93 16.96
N TRP A 19 5.30 -4.94 18.27
CA TRP A 19 6.14 -5.93 18.95
C TRP A 19 5.60 -7.35 18.76
N GLY A 20 4.28 -7.53 18.90
CA GLY A 20 3.61 -8.80 18.64
C GLY A 20 3.79 -9.26 17.18
N ALA A 21 3.67 -8.36 16.22
CA ALA A 21 3.88 -8.68 14.80
C ALA A 21 5.34 -9.08 14.51
N LEU A 22 6.31 -8.31 15.02
CA LEU A 22 7.74 -8.57 14.82
C LEU A 22 8.18 -9.89 15.48
N SER A 23 7.56 -10.28 16.59
CA SER A 23 7.88 -11.56 17.25
C SER A 23 7.50 -12.81 16.43
N ARG A 24 6.73 -12.64 15.35
CA ARG A 24 6.24 -13.73 14.47
C ARG A 24 6.81 -13.66 13.06
N ILE A 25 7.75 -12.77 12.77
CA ILE A 25 8.36 -12.70 11.45
C ILE A 25 9.26 -13.92 11.21
N HIS A 26 9.26 -14.43 9.99
CA HIS A 26 10.19 -15.51 9.63
C HIS A 26 11.65 -15.01 9.70
N PRO A 27 12.61 -15.89 10.05
CA PRO A 27 14.02 -15.58 9.92
C PRO A 27 14.38 -15.17 8.49
N PHE A 28 15.38 -14.31 8.36
CA PHE A 28 15.86 -13.91 7.04
C PHE A 28 16.31 -15.14 6.23
N GLY A 29 15.80 -15.26 5.00
CA GLY A 29 16.08 -16.39 4.11
C GLY A 29 15.16 -17.61 4.28
N ASP A 30 14.29 -17.62 5.29
CA ASP A 30 13.23 -18.62 5.44
C ASP A 30 11.90 -18.01 4.98
N ILE A 31 11.48 -18.36 3.77
CA ILE A 31 10.22 -17.88 3.18
C ILE A 31 9.00 -18.74 3.59
N GLY A 32 9.22 -19.85 4.31
CA GLY A 32 8.16 -20.79 4.65
C GLY A 32 7.44 -21.32 3.39
N ARG A 33 6.12 -21.43 3.46
CA ARG A 33 5.27 -21.86 2.34
C ARG A 33 4.62 -20.65 1.68
N ALA A 34 5.01 -20.34 0.43
CA ALA A 34 4.56 -19.16 -0.30
C ALA A 34 3.90 -19.52 -1.66
N PRO A 35 2.75 -20.23 -1.65
CA PRO A 35 2.18 -20.83 -2.87
C PRO A 35 1.71 -19.79 -3.90
N MET A 36 1.40 -18.57 -3.44
CA MET A 36 1.03 -17.46 -4.33
C MET A 36 2.27 -16.91 -5.06
N ASP A 37 3.39 -16.77 -4.34
CA ASP A 37 4.65 -16.31 -4.91
C ASP A 37 5.15 -17.32 -5.95
N ASP A 38 5.10 -18.61 -5.62
CA ASP A 38 5.45 -19.72 -6.53
C ASP A 38 4.61 -19.66 -7.81
N TYR A 39 3.29 -19.48 -7.68
CA TYR A 39 2.39 -19.36 -8.83
C TYR A 39 2.77 -18.22 -9.76
N TYR A 40 3.04 -17.02 -9.22
CA TYR A 40 3.43 -15.88 -10.06
C TYR A 40 4.78 -16.08 -10.72
N LEU A 41 5.76 -16.66 -10.02
CA LEU A 41 7.07 -16.94 -10.59
C LEU A 41 7.01 -17.95 -11.73
N GLU A 42 6.17 -18.98 -11.61
CA GLU A 42 6.02 -20.04 -12.61
C GLU A 42 5.18 -19.61 -13.82
N ASN A 43 4.15 -18.79 -13.62
CA ASN A 43 3.12 -18.54 -14.65
C ASN A 43 3.15 -17.14 -15.26
N ALA A 44 3.78 -16.13 -14.64
CA ALA A 44 3.71 -14.74 -15.10
C ALA A 44 4.13 -14.56 -16.57
N GLN A 45 5.19 -15.25 -17.01
CA GLN A 45 5.63 -15.18 -18.40
C GLN A 45 4.58 -15.76 -19.35
N GLN A 46 4.05 -16.94 -19.03
CA GLN A 46 3.11 -17.64 -19.91
C GLN A 46 1.76 -16.90 -19.99
N GLU A 47 1.28 -16.38 -18.86
CA GLU A 47 -0.04 -15.74 -18.80
C GLU A 47 -0.04 -14.29 -19.28
N ARG A 48 1.05 -13.55 -19.03
CA ARG A 48 1.11 -12.09 -19.29
C ARG A 48 2.15 -11.69 -20.33
N SER A 49 3.01 -12.61 -20.78
CA SER A 49 4.10 -12.32 -21.74
C SER A 49 5.06 -11.23 -21.25
N VAL A 50 5.32 -11.21 -19.93
CA VAL A 50 6.17 -10.23 -19.26
C VAL A 50 7.35 -10.94 -18.59
N ASN A 51 8.57 -10.50 -18.90
CA ASN A 51 9.80 -11.00 -18.27
C ASN A 51 9.96 -10.56 -16.81
N ASN A 52 9.37 -9.41 -16.45
CA ASN A 52 9.45 -8.84 -15.12
C ASN A 52 8.20 -9.18 -14.30
N VAL A 53 8.34 -10.18 -13.43
CA VAL A 53 7.25 -10.69 -12.58
C VAL A 53 6.66 -9.59 -11.67
N VAL A 54 7.48 -8.64 -11.21
CA VAL A 54 6.99 -7.54 -10.36
C VAL A 54 6.02 -6.66 -11.15
N THR A 55 6.36 -6.31 -12.39
CA THR A 55 5.47 -5.49 -13.23
C THR A 55 4.19 -6.22 -13.61
N SER A 56 4.25 -7.53 -13.85
CA SER A 56 3.03 -8.31 -14.10
C SER A 56 2.17 -8.45 -12.83
N ILE A 57 2.75 -8.43 -11.64
CA ILE A 57 1.93 -8.40 -10.42
C ILE A 57 1.21 -7.06 -10.31
N VAL A 58 1.94 -5.95 -10.40
CA VAL A 58 1.37 -4.60 -10.12
C VAL A 58 0.40 -4.14 -11.20
N PHE A 59 0.68 -4.38 -12.49
CA PHE A 59 -0.19 -3.89 -13.58
C PHE A 59 -1.21 -4.91 -14.08
N ASP A 60 -0.93 -6.19 -13.93
CA ASP A 60 -1.66 -7.25 -14.61
C ASP A 60 -2.51 -8.08 -13.63
N TYR A 61 -1.89 -8.77 -12.66
CA TYR A 61 -2.62 -9.58 -11.66
C TYR A 61 -3.37 -8.71 -10.65
N ARG A 62 -2.72 -7.64 -10.19
CA ARG A 62 -3.23 -6.70 -9.18
C ARG A 62 -3.38 -5.29 -9.75
N GLY A 63 -3.69 -5.20 -11.05
CA GLY A 63 -3.89 -3.92 -11.74
C GLY A 63 -5.00 -3.04 -11.12
N PHE A 64 -5.97 -3.64 -10.43
CA PHE A 64 -7.02 -2.89 -9.74
C PHE A 64 -6.48 -2.06 -8.56
N ASP A 65 -5.47 -2.57 -7.84
CA ASP A 65 -4.82 -1.82 -6.74
C ASP A 65 -4.10 -0.60 -7.32
N THR A 66 -3.37 -0.77 -8.42
CA THR A 66 -2.66 0.31 -9.15
C THR A 66 -3.61 1.33 -9.78
N LEU A 67 -4.77 0.90 -10.28
CA LEU A 67 -5.83 1.81 -10.72
C LEU A 67 -6.35 2.65 -9.55
N GLY A 68 -6.49 2.05 -8.37
CA GLY A 68 -6.82 2.75 -7.13
C GLY A 68 -5.75 3.78 -6.74
N GLU A 69 -4.46 3.42 -6.80
CA GLU A 69 -3.36 4.36 -6.56
C GLU A 69 -3.41 5.56 -7.53
N ALA A 70 -3.63 5.30 -8.82
CA ALA A 70 -3.78 6.35 -9.83
C ALA A 70 -4.99 7.26 -9.52
N ALA A 71 -6.12 6.70 -9.10
CA ALA A 71 -7.30 7.46 -8.71
C ALA A 71 -7.04 8.33 -7.47
N VAL A 72 -6.32 7.83 -6.46
CA VAL A 72 -5.92 8.60 -5.27
C VAL A 72 -5.01 9.77 -5.66
N LEU A 73 -4.00 9.55 -6.50
CA LEU A 73 -3.12 10.63 -6.96
C LEU A 73 -3.88 11.66 -7.81
N PHE A 74 -4.74 11.20 -8.71
CA PHE A 74 -5.57 12.06 -9.54
C PHE A 74 -6.48 12.95 -8.68
N THR A 75 -7.19 12.35 -7.71
CA THR A 75 -8.07 13.09 -6.80
C THR A 75 -7.30 14.05 -5.90
N ALA A 76 -6.09 13.70 -5.45
CA ALA A 76 -5.22 14.61 -4.71
C ALA A 76 -4.85 15.85 -5.54
N VAL A 77 -4.43 15.65 -6.79
CA VAL A 77 -4.11 16.75 -7.72
C VAL A 77 -5.34 17.62 -8.00
N CYS A 78 -6.49 17.01 -8.32
CA CYS A 78 -7.74 17.72 -8.52
C CYS A 78 -8.14 18.54 -7.28
N SER A 79 -7.96 18.01 -6.07
CA SER A 79 -8.29 18.69 -4.82
C SER A 79 -7.43 19.93 -4.61
N VAL A 80 -6.12 19.82 -4.85
CA VAL A 80 -5.20 20.97 -4.78
C VAL A 80 -5.61 22.03 -5.79
N LEU A 81 -5.83 21.66 -7.06
CA LEU A 81 -6.26 22.60 -8.09
C LEU A 81 -7.60 23.27 -7.75
N ALA A 82 -8.56 22.53 -7.21
CA ALA A 82 -9.85 23.07 -6.81
C ALA A 82 -9.73 24.09 -5.66
N LEU A 83 -8.90 23.81 -4.65
CA LEU A 83 -8.67 24.71 -3.51
C LEU A 83 -7.95 26.01 -3.89
N PHE A 84 -6.99 25.92 -4.82
CA PHE A 84 -6.18 27.08 -5.24
C PHE A 84 -6.68 27.76 -6.52
N ARG A 85 -7.82 27.33 -7.07
CA ARG A 85 -8.43 27.99 -8.23
C ARG A 85 -8.83 29.42 -7.86
N LYS A 86 -8.27 30.43 -8.55
CA LYS A 86 -8.70 31.82 -8.39
C LYS A 86 -10.20 31.91 -8.66
N GLY A 87 -10.98 32.28 -7.64
CA GLY A 87 -12.40 32.58 -7.81
C GLY A 87 -12.54 33.73 -8.80
N SER A 88 -13.48 33.62 -9.75
CA SER A 88 -13.85 34.77 -10.57
C SER A 88 -14.25 35.89 -9.61
N GLU A 89 -13.45 36.95 -9.55
CA GLU A 89 -13.88 38.21 -8.93
C GLU A 89 -15.11 38.63 -9.74
N GLY A 90 -16.28 38.49 -9.13
CA GLY A 90 -17.52 38.98 -9.71
C GLY A 90 -17.32 40.46 -10.03
N LYS A 91 -17.45 40.81 -11.30
CA LYS A 91 -17.81 42.17 -11.68
C LYS A 91 -19.23 42.44 -11.23
#